data_AF-A0A937WAF8-F1
#
_entry.id   AF-A0A937WAF8-F1
#
_cell.length_a   1.000
_cell.length_b   1.000
_cell.length_c   1.000
_cell.angle_alpha   90.00
_cell.angle_beta   90.00
_cell.angle_gamma   90.00
#
_symmetry.space_group_name_H-M   'P 1'
#
loop_
_entity.id
_entity.type
_entity.pdbx_description
1 polymer ?
#
loop_
_entity_poly.entity_id
_entity_poly.type
_entity_poly.pdbx_seq_one_letter_code
_entity_poly.pdbx_strand_id
1 'polypeptide(L)'
;MAIGRSEDIAPETVVHRVGGGNMANLRLSTLDEKLTPPGISVLLGGTPQEAVTQMRQAFPRAQKWRRTAHTVGTTTAAALRQVGFEIVPNPTTRFPNHARLIHPDGVAGFTDANLERLAQTFRDTRGC
;
A
#
# COMPACT_ATOMS: atom_id res chain seq x y z
N MET A 1 -10.19 4.93 -14.32
CA MET A 1 -8.82 5.15 -14.84
C MET A 1 -8.22 3.79 -15.15
N ALA A 2 -7.39 3.70 -16.18
CA ALA A 2 -6.69 2.45 -16.48
C ALA A 2 -5.63 2.17 -15.40
N ILE A 3 -5.41 0.90 -15.09
CA ILE A 3 -4.30 0.47 -14.23
C ILE A 3 -3.01 0.60 -15.06
N GLY A 4 -2.01 1.29 -14.50
CA GLY A 4 -0.70 1.46 -15.11
C GLY A 4 0.16 0.20 -14.96
N ARG A 5 1.39 0.26 -15.45
CA ARG A 5 2.35 -0.85 -15.35
C ARG A 5 3.31 -0.64 -14.20
N SER A 6 3.89 -1.73 -13.68
CA SER A 6 4.85 -1.60 -12.59
C SER A 6 6.11 -0.84 -13.01
N GLU A 7 6.53 -0.98 -14.27
CA GLU A 7 7.67 -0.26 -14.86
C GLU A 7 7.52 1.27 -14.86
N ASP A 8 6.29 1.78 -14.77
CA ASP A 8 6.02 3.23 -14.74
C ASP A 8 6.43 3.87 -13.40
N ILE A 9 6.74 3.08 -12.37
CA ILE A 9 7.13 3.56 -11.04
C ILE A 9 8.64 3.48 -10.88
N ALA A 10 9.30 4.63 -10.72
CA ALA A 10 10.74 4.70 -10.48
C ALA A 10 11.13 3.93 -9.20
N PRO A 11 12.23 3.16 -9.18
CA PRO A 11 12.62 2.32 -8.03
C PRO A 11 12.72 3.06 -6.69
N GLU A 12 13.16 4.32 -6.71
CA GLU A 12 13.32 5.20 -5.55
C GLU A 12 11.98 5.79 -5.04
N THR A 13 10.89 5.59 -5.77
CA THR A 13 9.56 6.07 -5.37
C THR A 13 9.22 5.57 -3.98
N VAL A 14 8.95 6.50 -3.07
CA VAL A 14 8.50 6.21 -1.71
C VAL A 14 7.07 5.68 -1.75
N VAL A 15 6.79 4.68 -0.92
CA VAL A 15 5.50 3.99 -0.86
C VAL A 15 5.00 3.96 0.57
N HIS A 16 3.77 4.41 0.77
CA HIS A 16 3.12 4.48 2.07
C HIS A 16 1.94 3.53 2.19
N ARG A 17 1.91 2.75 3.27
CA ARG A 17 0.79 1.92 3.69
C ARG A 17 0.17 2.48 4.97
N VAL A 18 -1.02 3.06 4.85
CA VAL A 18 -1.80 3.51 6.01
C VAL A 18 -2.22 2.29 6.84
N GLY A 19 -2.04 2.36 8.16
CA GLY A 19 -2.23 1.24 9.10
C GLY A 19 -0.93 0.49 9.46
N GLY A 20 0.21 0.87 8.88
CA GLY A 20 1.52 0.26 9.18
C GLY A 20 1.86 -0.94 8.29
N GLY A 21 3.10 -1.41 8.41
CA GLY A 21 3.66 -2.56 7.70
C GLY A 21 3.48 -3.90 8.40
N ASN A 22 2.67 -4.00 9.46
CA ASN A 22 2.43 -5.27 10.14
C ASN A 22 1.66 -6.25 9.24
N MET A 23 1.92 -7.55 9.39
CA MET A 23 1.32 -8.59 8.54
C MET A 23 -0.21 -8.54 8.51
N ALA A 24 -0.87 -8.26 9.63
CA ALA A 24 -2.33 -8.19 9.68
C ALA A 24 -2.90 -7.10 8.74
N ASN A 25 -2.17 -5.99 8.55
CA ASN A 25 -2.54 -4.91 7.63
C ASN A 25 -2.10 -5.16 6.17
N LEU A 26 -1.28 -6.16 5.93
CA LEU A 26 -0.76 -6.56 4.61
C LEU A 26 -1.49 -7.78 4.02
N ARG A 27 -2.23 -8.54 4.84
CA ARG A 27 -3.12 -9.61 4.38
C ARG A 27 -4.22 -9.04 3.49
N LEU A 28 -4.53 -9.76 2.42
CA LEU A 28 -5.70 -9.44 1.60
C LEU A 28 -6.97 -9.65 2.42
N SER A 29 -7.91 -8.72 2.30
CA SER A 29 -9.30 -8.98 2.65
C SER A 29 -10.00 -9.70 1.50
N THR A 30 -11.16 -10.28 1.77
CA THR A 30 -12.03 -10.88 0.74
C THR A 30 -12.42 -9.89 -0.38
N LEU A 31 -12.38 -8.59 -0.10
CA LEU A 31 -12.60 -7.56 -1.13
C LEU A 31 -11.35 -7.34 -1.97
N ASP A 32 -10.17 -7.35 -1.36
CA ASP A 32 -8.89 -7.17 -2.07
C ASP A 32 -8.61 -8.33 -3.03
N GLU A 33 -8.97 -9.56 -2.63
CA GLU A 33 -8.86 -10.77 -3.46
C GLU A 33 -9.68 -10.69 -4.76
N LYS A 34 -10.80 -9.95 -4.75
CA LYS A 34 -11.72 -9.81 -5.89
C LYS A 34 -11.33 -8.68 -6.83
N LEU A 35 -10.31 -7.89 -6.49
CA LEU A 35 -9.82 -6.82 -7.35
C LEU A 35 -9.05 -7.40 -8.53
N THR A 36 -9.01 -6.67 -9.65
CA THR A 36 -8.19 -7.04 -10.81
C THR A 36 -7.12 -5.96 -11.01
N PRO A 37 -5.82 -6.26 -10.85
CA PRO A 37 -5.26 -7.43 -10.16
C PRO A 37 -5.53 -7.42 -8.64
N PRO A 38 -5.52 -8.58 -7.95
CA PRO A 38 -5.67 -8.65 -6.50
C PRO A 38 -4.52 -7.96 -5.78
N GLY A 39 -4.80 -7.25 -4.69
CA GLY A 39 -3.76 -6.52 -3.97
C GLY A 39 -4.27 -5.46 -3.01
N ILE A 40 -3.36 -4.90 -2.22
CA ILE A 40 -3.68 -3.90 -1.19
C ILE A 40 -3.36 -2.47 -1.64
N SER A 41 -4.10 -1.51 -1.10
CA SER A 41 -3.90 -0.08 -1.38
C SER A 41 -2.66 0.50 -0.71
N VAL A 42 -1.86 1.22 -1.51
CA VAL A 42 -0.72 2.04 -1.08
C VAL A 42 -0.78 3.43 -1.75
N LEU A 43 -0.06 4.39 -1.19
CA LEU A 43 0.08 5.74 -1.73
C LEU A 43 1.54 5.99 -2.13
N LEU A 44 1.75 6.60 -3.29
CA LEU A 44 3.08 6.91 -3.82
C LEU A 44 3.52 8.34 -3.44
N GLY A 45 4.81 8.49 -3.15
CA GLY A 45 5.48 9.76 -2.87
C GLY A 45 5.04 10.44 -1.57
N GLY A 46 5.52 11.67 -1.38
CA GLY A 46 5.20 12.50 -0.22
C GLY A 46 5.78 11.97 1.09
N THR A 47 5.10 12.29 2.18
CA THR A 47 5.45 11.94 3.55
C THR A 47 4.37 11.09 4.22
N PRO A 48 4.71 10.38 5.31
CA PRO A 48 3.72 9.65 6.11
C PRO A 48 2.54 10.51 6.58
N GLN A 49 2.80 11.76 6.96
CA GLN A 49 1.80 12.71 7.44
C GLN A 49 0.86 13.15 6.31
N GLU A 50 1.38 13.36 5.11
CA GLU A 50 0.57 13.66 3.93
C GLU A 50 -0.31 12.47 3.56
N ALA A 51 0.23 11.24 3.59
CA ALA A 51 -0.54 10.03 3.32
C ALA A 51 -1.75 9.88 4.26
N VAL A 52 -1.57 10.19 5.55
CA VAL A 52 -2.65 10.20 6.54
C VAL A 52 -3.63 11.35 6.31
N THR A 53 -3.12 12.54 5.99
CA THR A 53 -3.95 13.71 5.69
C THR A 53 -4.86 13.44 4.49
N GLN A 54 -4.31 12.88 3.40
CA GLN A 54 -5.07 12.45 2.23
C GLN A 54 -6.17 11.46 2.62
N MET A 55 -5.86 10.49 3.50
CA MET A 55 -6.83 9.49 3.93
C MET A 55 -7.98 10.09 4.76
N ARG A 56 -7.65 11.02 5.66
CA ARG A 56 -8.64 11.77 6.45
C ARG A 56 -9.53 12.62 5.55
N GLN A 57 -8.97 13.28 4.55
CA GLN A 57 -9.69 14.13 3.60
C GLN A 57 -10.60 13.33 2.66
N ALA A 58 -10.13 12.19 2.16
CA ALA A 58 -10.90 11.33 1.26
C ALA A 58 -12.04 10.58 1.95
N PHE A 59 -11.93 10.35 3.27
CA PHE A 59 -12.92 9.64 4.07
C PHE A 59 -13.22 10.34 5.42
N PRO A 60 -13.77 11.58 5.39
CA PRO A 60 -13.87 12.43 6.58
C PRO A 60 -14.82 11.88 7.67
N ARG A 61 -15.75 11.00 7.28
CA ARG A 61 -16.77 10.40 8.16
C ARG A 61 -16.41 8.98 8.64
N ALA A 62 -15.32 8.39 8.15
CA ALA A 62 -14.97 7.02 8.48
C ALA A 62 -14.22 6.96 9.82
N GLN A 63 -14.94 6.57 10.88
CA GLN A 63 -14.34 6.38 12.22
C GLN A 63 -13.16 5.40 12.22
N LYS A 64 -13.21 4.36 11.37
CA LYS A 64 -12.10 3.42 11.17
C LYS A 64 -10.79 4.15 10.85
N TRP A 65 -10.81 5.09 9.91
CA TRP A 65 -9.61 5.82 9.49
C TRP A 65 -9.13 6.81 10.55
N ARG A 66 -10.03 7.37 11.36
CA ARG A 66 -9.63 8.21 12.50
C ARG A 66 -8.77 7.46 13.53
N ARG A 67 -9.03 6.16 13.75
CA ARG A 67 -8.22 5.31 14.66
C ARG A 67 -7.05 4.60 13.97
N THR A 68 -7.17 4.27 12.69
CA THR A 68 -6.16 3.45 11.97
C THR A 68 -5.06 4.30 11.33
N ALA A 69 -5.34 5.57 11.02
CA ALA A 69 -4.39 6.48 10.40
C ALA A 69 -3.40 7.12 11.41
N HIS A 70 -3.06 6.40 12.49
CA HIS A 70 -2.01 6.81 13.43
C HIS A 70 -0.66 6.17 13.12
N THR A 71 -0.64 5.11 12.31
CA THR A 71 0.59 4.43 11.90
C THR A 71 0.64 4.35 10.38
N VAL A 72 1.80 4.67 9.82
CA VAL A 72 2.08 4.57 8.39
C VAL A 72 3.37 3.80 8.18
N GLY A 73 3.28 2.69 7.46
CA GLY A 73 4.44 1.97 6.98
C GLY A 73 5.00 2.69 5.78
N THR A 74 6.31 2.91 5.75
CA THR A 74 7.03 3.53 4.62
C THR A 74 8.09 2.60 4.09
N THR A 75 8.17 2.49 2.76
CA THR A 75 9.17 1.72 2.04
C THR A 75 9.44 2.36 0.67
N THR A 76 10.16 1.68 -0.22
CA THR A 76 10.39 2.10 -1.62
C THR A 76 9.91 1.04 -2.60
N ALA A 77 9.66 1.44 -3.84
CA ALA A 77 9.30 0.50 -4.91
C ALA A 77 10.40 -0.56 -5.14
N ALA A 78 11.67 -0.17 -5.04
CA ALA A 78 12.80 -1.08 -5.13
C ALA A 78 12.77 -2.17 -4.04
N ALA A 79 12.55 -1.80 -2.77
CA ALA A 79 12.52 -2.74 -1.67
C ALA A 79 11.38 -3.75 -1.80
N LEU A 80 10.22 -3.31 -2.30
CA LEU A 80 9.07 -4.18 -2.57
C LEU A 80 9.36 -5.19 -3.68
N ARG A 81 10.00 -4.74 -4.77
CA ARG A 81 10.43 -5.63 -5.87
C ARG A 81 11.47 -6.66 -5.41
N GLN A 82 12.40 -6.27 -4.54
CA GLN A 82 13.42 -7.17 -3.99
C GLN A 82 12.82 -8.34 -3.19
N VAL A 83 11.65 -8.15 -2.57
CA VAL A 83 10.95 -9.22 -1.84
C VAL A 83 9.88 -9.93 -2.67
N GLY A 84 9.85 -9.69 -3.99
CA GLY A 84 8.97 -10.37 -4.93
C GLY A 84 7.58 -9.75 -5.12
N PHE A 85 7.34 -8.54 -4.59
CA PHE A 85 6.10 -7.81 -4.79
C PHE A 85 6.25 -6.72 -5.85
N GLU A 86 5.15 -6.44 -6.53
CA GLU A 86 5.08 -5.36 -7.51
C GLU A 86 4.09 -4.29 -7.08
N ILE A 87 4.22 -3.11 -7.67
CA ILE A 87 3.29 -2.01 -7.45
C ILE A 87 2.81 -1.54 -8.80
N VAL A 88 1.50 -1.39 -8.96
CA VAL A 88 0.89 -0.89 -10.20
C VAL A 88 0.15 0.41 -9.93
N PRO A 89 0.38 1.48 -10.71
CA PRO A 89 -0.41 2.70 -10.61
C PRO A 89 -1.89 2.39 -10.76
N ASN A 90 -2.70 2.87 -9.83
CA ASN A 90 -4.16 2.69 -9.89
C ASN A 90 -4.84 3.97 -9.40
N PRO A 91 -4.61 5.11 -10.07
CA PRO A 91 -5.09 6.39 -9.58
C PRO A 91 -6.62 6.41 -9.51
N THR A 92 -7.14 7.08 -8.48
CA THR A 92 -8.57 7.31 -8.31
C THR A 92 -8.82 8.81 -8.20
N THR A 93 -10.06 9.25 -8.38
CA THR A 93 -10.43 10.67 -8.23
C THR A 93 -10.03 11.24 -6.87
N ARG A 94 -10.05 10.42 -5.80
CA ARG A 94 -9.68 10.86 -4.44
C ARG A 94 -8.18 10.72 -4.15
N PHE A 95 -7.49 9.85 -4.89
CA PHE A 95 -6.08 9.54 -4.69
C PHE A 95 -5.38 9.45 -6.04
N PRO A 96 -4.90 10.59 -6.58
CA PRO A 96 -4.15 10.61 -7.84
C PRO A 96 -2.83 9.85 -7.75
N ASN A 97 -2.26 9.72 -6.55
CA ASN A 97 -1.04 8.97 -6.25
C ASN A 97 -1.31 7.54 -5.75
N HIS A 98 -2.53 7.03 -5.87
CA HIS A 98 -2.84 5.67 -5.43
C HIS A 98 -2.22 4.64 -6.35
N ALA A 99 -1.71 3.59 -5.73
CA ALA A 99 -1.24 2.40 -6.40
C ALA A 99 -1.68 1.15 -5.64
N ARG A 100 -1.59 0.02 -6.32
CA ARG A 100 -1.90 -1.29 -5.73
C ARG A 100 -0.61 -2.09 -5.59
N LEU A 101 -0.34 -2.57 -4.39
CA LEU A 101 0.70 -3.56 -4.14
C LEU A 101 0.14 -4.95 -4.47
N ILE A 102 0.81 -5.67 -5.36
CA ILE A 102 0.40 -6.96 -5.91
C ILE A 102 1.55 -7.96 -5.81
N HIS A 103 1.24 -9.23 -6.00
CA HIS A 103 2.23 -10.28 -6.20
C HIS A 103 2.05 -10.90 -7.59
N PRO A 104 3.11 -11.28 -8.30
CA PRO A 104 3.02 -11.94 -9.61
C PRO A 104 2.10 -13.17 -9.62
N ASP A 105 2.15 -13.99 -8.55
CA ASP A 105 1.28 -15.16 -8.34
C ASP A 105 -0.17 -14.81 -7.89
N GLY A 106 -0.56 -13.54 -7.93
CA GLY A 106 -1.88 -13.08 -7.48
C GLY A 106 -2.11 -13.38 -5.99
N VAL A 107 -3.31 -13.86 -5.64
CA VAL A 107 -3.70 -14.19 -4.25
C VAL A 107 -2.76 -15.21 -3.62
N ALA A 108 -2.30 -16.20 -4.39
CA ALA A 108 -1.39 -17.25 -3.92
C ALA A 108 -0.03 -16.70 -3.46
N GLY A 109 0.32 -15.49 -3.89
CA GLY A 109 1.53 -14.78 -3.47
C GLY A 109 1.49 -14.17 -2.07
N PHE A 110 0.30 -14.00 -1.46
CA PHE A 110 0.12 -13.40 -0.14
C PHE A 110 0.20 -14.45 0.99
N THR A 111 1.19 -15.36 0.91
CA THR A 111 1.46 -16.35 1.96
C THR A 111 2.10 -15.70 3.20
N ASP A 112 2.01 -16.35 4.36
CA ASP A 112 2.60 -15.85 5.61
C ASP A 112 4.11 -15.58 5.48
N ALA A 113 4.85 -16.49 4.83
CA ALA A 113 6.29 -16.32 4.60
C ALA A 113 6.62 -15.12 3.67
N ASN A 114 5.78 -14.85 2.67
CA ASN A 114 5.94 -13.69 1.80
C ASN A 114 5.57 -12.41 2.55
N LEU A 115 4.51 -12.45 3.35
CA LEU A 115 4.05 -11.32 4.16
C LEU A 115 5.02 -10.95 5.27
N GLU A 116 5.72 -11.92 5.89
CA GLU A 116 6.79 -11.64 6.85
C GLU A 116 7.93 -10.87 6.19
N ARG A 117 8.41 -11.34 5.03
CA ARG A 117 9.46 -10.64 4.27
C ARG A 117 9.01 -9.26 3.84
N LEU A 118 7.78 -9.12 3.35
CA LEU A 118 7.19 -7.85 2.98
C LEU A 118 7.11 -6.89 4.18
N ALA A 119 6.64 -7.35 5.34
CA ALA A 119 6.51 -6.56 6.55
C ALA A 119 7.85 -5.95 6.99
N GLN A 120 8.94 -6.70 6.86
CA GLN A 120 10.30 -6.25 7.20
C GLN A 120 10.80 -5.09 6.32
N THR A 121 10.22 -4.90 5.13
CA THR A 121 10.59 -3.76 4.26
C THR A 121 10.03 -2.43 4.73
N PHE A 122 9.00 -2.45 5.58
CA PHE A 122 8.32 -1.23 6.02
C PHE A 122 8.91 -0.70 7.31
N ARG A 123 9.18 0.61 7.32
CA ARG A 123 9.43 1.37 8.54
C ARG A 123 8.17 2.10 8.96
N ASP A 124 7.67 1.78 10.15
CA ASP A 124 6.47 2.42 10.69
C ASP A 124 6.78 3.78 11.33
N THR A 125 6.06 4.81 10.89
CA THR A 125 5.95 6.11 11.57
C THR A 125 4.64 6.14 12.34
N ARG A 126 4.69 6.50 13.63
CA ARG A 126 3.53 6.58 14.52
C ARG A 126 3.21 8.04 14.86
N GLY A 127 1.95 8.32 15.21
CA GLY A 127 1.50 9.65 15.64
C GLY A 127 1.21 10.64 14.50
N CYS A 128 0.98 10.12 13.28
CA CYS A 128 0.55 10.91 12.12
C CYS A 128 -0.89 11.43 12.24
#